data_AF-A0A414WSB6-F1
#
_entry.id   AF-A0A414WSB6-F1
#
_cell.length_a   1.000
_cell.length_b   1.000
_cell.length_c   1.000
_cell.angle_alpha   90.00
_cell.angle_beta   90.00
_cell.angle_gamma   90.00
#
_symmetry.space_group_name_H-M   'P 1'
#
loop_
_entity.id
_entity.type
_entity.pdbx_description
1 polymer ?
#
loop_
_entity_poly.entity_id
_entity_poly.type
_entity_poly.pdbx_seq_one_letter_code
_entity_poly.pdbx_strand_id
1 'polypeptide(L)' 'MNSINKNGCSVCTPGKENYCTYNAKLKGKRVRMYQYDYRTESGELFTCCAATLEKCREKRDKWLSLQQ' A
#
# COMPACT_ATOMS: atom_id res chain seq x y z
N MET A 1 -9.97 -13.13 7.57
CA MET A 1 -9.28 -11.84 7.31
C MET A 1 -8.24 -12.11 6.24
N ASN A 2 -8.46 -11.63 5.01
CA ASN A 2 -7.50 -11.83 3.91
C ASN A 2 -6.32 -10.90 4.15
N SER A 3 -5.30 -11.41 4.84
CA SER A 3 -4.09 -10.66 5.14
C SER A 3 -3.23 -10.61 3.87
N ILE A 4 -2.89 -9.41 3.39
CA ILE A 4 -1.91 -9.19 2.31
C ILE A 4 -0.47 -9.59 2.70
N ASN A 5 -0.28 -9.99 3.97
CA ASN A 5 0.96 -10.51 4.49
C ASN A 5 0.81 -12.01 4.81
N LYS A 6 1.84 -12.79 4.45
CA LYS A 6 2.02 -14.14 4.96
C LYS A 6 3.25 -14.09 5.86
N ASN A 7 3.06 -14.33 7.16
CA ASN A 7 4.11 -14.27 8.19
C ASN A 7 4.80 -12.89 8.30
N GLY A 8 4.05 -11.79 8.15
CA GLY A 8 4.60 -10.42 8.23
C GLY A 8 5.36 -9.97 6.99
N CYS A 9 5.44 -10.82 5.96
CA CYS A 9 6.04 -10.48 4.68
C CYS A 9 4.95 -10.25 3.62
N SER A 10 4.92 -9.07 3.00
CA SER A 10 3.95 -8.76 1.95
C SER A 10 4.15 -9.73 0.78
N VAL A 11 3.11 -10.47 0.42
CA VAL A 11 3.16 -11.52 -0.63
C VAL A 11 3.10 -10.92 -2.04
N CYS A 12 3.54 -9.67 -2.18
CA CYS A 12 3.45 -8.92 -3.42
C CYS A 12 4.34 -9.55 -4.48
N THR A 13 3.72 -10.09 -5.53
CA THR A 13 4.43 -10.38 -6.78
C THR A 13 5.06 -9.09 -7.33
N PRO A 14 6.31 -9.14 -7.82
CA PRO A 14 6.94 -8.01 -8.49
C PRO A 14 6.08 -7.54 -9.67
N GLY A 15 5.96 -6.22 -9.83
CA GLY A 15 5.14 -5.59 -10.88
C GLY A 15 3.62 -5.56 -10.61
N LYS A 16 3.17 -5.99 -9.42
CA LYS A 16 1.75 -5.91 -9.02
C LYS A 16 1.53 -5.04 -7.79
N GLU A 17 0.43 -4.29 -7.81
CA GLU A 17 -0.08 -3.60 -6.63
C GLU A 17 -0.88 -4.55 -5.73
N ASN A 18 -0.68 -4.45 -4.43
CA ASN A 18 -1.50 -5.10 -3.42
C ASN A 18 -2.00 -4.09 -2.41
N TYR A 19 -3.21 -4.28 -1.91
CA TYR A 19 -3.78 -3.38 -0.92
C TYR A 19 -4.71 -4.12 0.04
N CYS A 20 -4.73 -3.67 1.29
CA CYS A 20 -5.70 -4.06 2.29
C CYS A 20 -6.46 -2.84 2.78
N THR A 21 -7.76 -3.03 3.05
CA THR A 21 -8.53 -2.01 3.75
C THR A 21 -8.64 -2.36 5.22
N TYR A 22 -8.47 -1.35 6.07
CA TYR A 22 -8.70 -1.45 7.50
C TYR A 22 -9.45 -0.23 8.00
N ASN A 23 -10.16 -0.38 9.11
CA ASN A 23 -10.87 0.72 9.74
C ASN A 23 -10.01 1.26 10.86
N ALA A 24 -9.49 2.47 10.70
CA ALA A 24 -8.79 3.19 11.76
C ALA A 24 -9.77 4.06 12.53
N LYS A 25 -9.61 4.17 13.85
CA LYS A 25 -10.29 5.21 14.63
C LYS A 25 -9.39 6.43 14.67
N LEU A 26 -9.75 7.47 13.92
CA LEU A 26 -9.07 8.77 13.94
C LEU A 26 -10.00 9.81 14.59
N LYS A 27 -9.56 10.45 15.67
CA LYS A 27 -10.35 11.47 16.41
C LYS A 27 -11.80 11.01 16.72
N GLY A 28 -11.94 9.76 17.19
CA GLY A 28 -13.24 9.17 17.55
C GLY A 28 -14.11 8.73 16.36
N LYS A 29 -13.75 9.08 15.11
CA LYS A 29 -14.47 8.65 13.90
C LYS A 29 -13.81 7.42 13.29
N ARG A 30 -14.63 6.49 12.78
CA ARG A 30 -14.16 5.33 12.00
C ARG A 30 -13.85 5.79 10.59
N VAL A 31 -12.59 5.77 10.21
CA VAL A 31 -12.10 6.13 8.88
C VAL A 31 -11.59 4.87 8.20
N ARG A 32 -12.04 4.63 6.97
CA ARG A 32 -11.50 3.56 6.15
C ARG A 32 -10.15 4.01 5.62
N MET A 33 -9.13 3.21 5.89
CA MET A 33 -7.76 3.41 5.45
C MET A 33 -7.35 2.26 4.54
N TYR A 34 -6.44 2.55 3.63
CA TYR A 34 -5.86 1.63 2.68
C TYR A 34 -4.38 1.50 3.01
N GLN A 35 -3.96 0.29 3.38
CA GLN A 35 -2.58 -0.13 3.36
C GLN A 35 -2.27 -0.54 1.92
N TYR A 36 -1.27 0.07 1.29
CA TYR A 36 -0.90 -0.16 -0.10
C TYR A 36 0.56 -0.56 -0.17
N ASP A 37 0.81 -1.72 -0.79
CA ASP A 37 2.15 -2.26 -1.01
C ASP A 37 2.34 -2.48 -2.51
N TYR A 38 3.45 -1.97 -3.02
CA TYR A 38 3.84 -2.11 -4.42
C TYR A 38 5.29 -2.56 -4.48
N ARG A 39 5.56 -3.64 -5.21
CA ARG A 39 6.91 -4.16 -5.40
C ARG A 39 7.35 -3.92 -6.83
N THR A 40 8.48 -3.24 -7.02
CA THR A 40 9.10 -3.06 -8.34
C THR A 40 9.70 -4.37 -8.83
N GLU A 41 9.97 -4.46 -10.14
CA GLU A 41 10.68 -5.61 -10.71
C GLU A 41 12.11 -5.75 -10.15
N SER A 42 12.73 -4.63 -9.77
CA SER A 42 14.03 -4.58 -9.09
C SER A 42 14.01 -5.15 -7.67
N GLY A 43 12.83 -5.44 -7.11
CA GLY A 43 12.66 -5.98 -5.75
C GLY A 43 12.47 -4.93 -4.66
N GLU A 44 12.41 -3.65 -5.00
CA GLU A 44 12.13 -2.59 -4.04
C GLU A 44 10.65 -2.60 -3.64
N LEU A 45 10.39 -2.38 -2.35
CA LEU A 45 9.05 -2.37 -1.80
C LEU A 45 8.65 -0.95 -1.41
N PHE A 46 7.65 -0.43 -2.08
CA PHE A 46 6.98 0.81 -1.72
C PHE A 46 5.73 0.49 -0.89
N THR A 47 5.67 0.99 0.34
CA THR A 47 4.50 0.83 1.21
C THR A 47 3.93 2.18 1.62
N CYS A 48 2.61 2.37 1.54
CA CYS A 48 1.96 3.61 1.96
C CYS A 48 0.57 3.39 2.55
N CYS A 49 0.18 4.27 3.48
CA CYS A 49 -1.19 4.33 4.00
C CYS A 49 -1.89 5.61 3.55
N ALA A 50 -3.10 5.49 3.00
CA ALA A 50 -3.95 6.63 2.65
C ALA A 50 -5.43 6.32 2.82
N ALA A 51 -6.27 7.35 2.83
CA ALA A 51 -7.72 7.19 2.93
C ALA A 51 -8.36 6.65 1.63
N THR A 52 -7.66 6.70 0.50
CA THR A 52 -8.13 6.23 -0.81
C THR A 52 -6.99 5.61 -1.61
N LEU A 53 -7.32 4.68 -2.53
CA LEU A 53 -6.34 4.06 -3.43
C LEU A 53 -5.69 5.05 -4.39
N GLU A 54 -6.44 6.05 -4.87
CA GLU A 54 -5.90 7.09 -5.76
C GLU A 54 -4.72 7.83 -5.13
N LYS A 55 -4.85 8.23 -3.86
CA LYS A 55 -3.73 8.86 -3.14
C LYS A 55 -2.53 7.93 -2.96
N CYS A 56 -2.76 6.63 -2.81
CA CYS A 56 -1.67 5.66 -2.78
C CYS A 56 -0.97 5.58 -4.15
N ARG A 57 -1.73 5.57 -5.24
CA ARG A 57 -1.20 5.55 -6.61
C ARG A 57 -0.44 6.83 -6.95
N GLU A 58 -0.95 8.01 -6.58
CA GLU A 58 -0.22 9.27 -6.78
C GLU A 58 1.14 9.27 -6.06
N LYS A 59 1.18 8.74 -4.83
CA LYS A 59 2.44 8.63 -4.07
C LYS A 59 3.37 7.59 -4.69
N ARG A 60 2.85 6.47 -5.19
CA ARG A 60 3.62 5.47 -5.95
C ARG A 60 4.23 6.10 -7.19
N ASP A 61 3.45 6.82 -7.99
CA ASP A 61 3.94 7.46 -9.22
C ASP A 61 5.02 8.51 -8.93
N LYS A 62 4.83 9.33 -7.88
CA LYS A 62 5.88 10.26 -7.42
C LYS A 62 7.13 9.53 -6.96
N TRP A 63 6.97 8.42 -6.25
CA TRP A 63 8.10 7.60 -5.81
C TRP A 63 8.83 6.96 -6.99
N LEU A 64 8.10 6.39 -7.96
CA LEU A 64 8.65 5.83 -9.20
C LEU A 64 9.39 6.89 -10.02
N SER A 65 8.86 8.12 -10.10
CA SER A 65 9.51 9.24 -10.77
C SER A 65 10.81 9.68 -10.10
N LEU A 66 11.02 9.40 -8.81
CA LEU A 66 12.26 9.67 -8.09
C LEU A 66 13.31 8.57 -8.24
N GLN A 67 12.89 7.37 -8.69
CA GLN A 67 13.77 6.22 -8.93
C GLN A 67 14.30 6.18 -10.37
N GLN A 68 13.89 7.14 -11.22
CA GLN A 68 14.35 7.32 -12.59
C GLN A 68 15.52 8.31 -12.63
#